data_AF-A0A954G126-F1
#
_entry.id   AF-A0A954G126-F1
#
_cell.length_a   1.000
_cell.length_b   1.000
_cell.length_c   1.000
_cell.angle_alpha   90.00
_cell.angle_beta   90.00
_cell.angle_gamma   90.00
#
_symmetry.space_group_name_H-M   'P 1'
#
loop_
_entity.id
_entity.type
_entity.pdbx_description
1 polymer ?
#
loop_
_entity_poly.entity_id
_entity_poly.type
_entity_poly.pdbx_seq_one_letter_code
_entity_poly.pdbx_strand_id
1 'polypeptide(L)'
;TLNENESALEKLDELLSSVDEERSACQAQMQLASEALSTEKAAKVAAEHKLEQLTEELTTVRNDLQDLETHAQKLQTESAAVLVEKQETESKLQELQLQIQRDESVLLDRQCEVQELKEQQNARQLELATHEERLTGLTQRFGRLKLEFEQREQQQEESSRRYELSLEKNSQIKLHILNTRAVLDEQFLIQETFLEQARSLAALRDEKRQFKKQLSAEEAALRKERRELGDKKHEEEFKTRDIEHQISTLAERIEEEYQLSLEEIVATGESILKQYLEEQAQAEWDQSEAADEAAAQTEQAGEESEAALAEEDLEPVEIELVDEEAALSEPGFNAQLYLEIRPEIEEQVNRLRRKIKMMGSINSDSLNDLDELECRFEYMKSQLDDLNEAKSSLEEIIRRINA
;
A
#
# COMPACT_ATOMS: atom_id res chain seq x y z
N THR A 1 178.53 -121.90 153.52
CA THR A 1 177.48 -122.66 152.79
C THR A 1 176.12 -122.01 153.00
N LEU A 2 175.89 -120.85 152.38
CA LEU A 2 174.59 -120.15 152.35
C LEU A 2 174.56 -118.98 151.33
N ASN A 3 175.72 -118.52 150.83
CA ASN A 3 175.83 -117.48 149.79
C ASN A 3 175.39 -117.89 148.36
N GLU A 4 175.10 -119.17 148.10
CA GLU A 4 174.71 -119.60 146.75
C GLU A 4 173.18 -119.54 146.52
N ASN A 5 172.38 -119.44 147.58
CA ASN A 5 170.91 -119.42 147.48
C ASN A 5 170.31 -118.02 147.27
N GLU A 6 171.03 -116.94 147.58
CA GLU A 6 170.54 -115.56 147.37
C GLU A 6 170.59 -115.15 145.89
N SER A 7 171.61 -115.61 145.14
CA SER A 7 171.76 -115.26 143.71
C SER A 7 170.75 -115.93 142.76
N ALA A 8 170.05 -116.98 143.23
CA ALA A 8 169.04 -117.68 142.44
C ALA A 8 167.63 -117.06 142.56
N LEU A 9 167.35 -116.35 143.66
CA LEU A 9 166.07 -115.68 143.87
C LEU A 9 165.98 -114.35 143.12
N GLU A 10 167.06 -113.58 143.02
CA GLU A 10 167.06 -112.32 142.25
C GLU A 10 166.79 -112.53 140.75
N LYS A 11 167.27 -113.64 140.17
CA LYS A 11 167.03 -113.97 138.75
C LYS A 11 165.59 -114.40 138.45
N LEU A 12 164.83 -114.83 139.46
CA LEU A 12 163.45 -115.28 139.28
C LEU A 12 162.47 -114.11 139.38
N ASP A 13 162.80 -113.08 140.18
CA ASP A 13 162.04 -111.83 140.23
C ASP A 13 162.20 -110.97 138.96
N GLU A 14 163.40 -110.93 138.35
CA GLU A 14 163.59 -110.22 137.07
C GLU A 14 162.77 -110.83 135.91
N LEU A 15 162.62 -112.17 135.88
CA LEU A 15 161.82 -112.85 134.86
C LEU A 15 160.31 -112.70 135.08
N LEU A 16 159.85 -112.59 136.33
CA LEU A 16 158.44 -112.32 136.61
C LEU A 16 158.06 -110.89 136.23
N SER A 17 158.95 -109.92 136.44
CA SER A 17 158.74 -108.52 136.01
C SER A 17 158.60 -108.39 134.49
N SER A 18 159.41 -109.08 133.70
CA SER A 18 159.35 -108.98 132.23
C SER A 18 158.06 -109.58 131.65
N VAL A 19 157.55 -110.66 132.26
CA VAL A 19 156.31 -111.32 131.78
C VAL A 19 155.07 -110.48 132.15
N ASP A 20 155.07 -109.80 133.30
CA ASP A 20 153.98 -108.88 133.65
C ASP A 20 153.95 -107.61 132.78
N GLU A 21 155.12 -107.09 132.38
CA GLU A 21 155.20 -105.98 131.43
C GLU A 21 154.64 -106.36 130.04
N GLU A 22 155.02 -107.52 129.49
CA GLU A 22 154.50 -108.00 128.20
C GLU A 22 152.99 -108.27 128.24
N ARG A 23 152.48 -108.80 129.35
CA ARG A 23 151.02 -109.03 129.53
C ARG A 23 150.24 -107.72 129.56
N SER A 24 150.78 -106.68 130.22
CA SER A 24 150.15 -105.36 130.28
C SER A 24 150.13 -104.69 128.89
N ALA A 25 151.21 -104.83 128.11
CA ALA A 25 151.30 -104.32 126.75
C ALA A 25 150.29 -105.00 125.82
N CYS A 26 150.11 -106.32 125.94
CA CYS A 26 149.14 -107.07 125.15
C CYS A 26 147.69 -106.71 125.52
N GLN A 27 147.39 -106.45 126.81
CA GLN A 27 146.07 -105.95 127.23
C GLN A 27 145.77 -104.55 126.70
N ALA A 28 146.75 -103.64 126.70
CA ALA A 28 146.59 -102.29 126.15
C ALA A 28 146.34 -102.33 124.63
N GLN A 29 147.04 -103.19 123.88
CA GLN A 29 146.77 -103.38 122.46
C GLN A 29 145.37 -103.93 122.19
N MET A 30 144.87 -104.84 123.04
CA MET A 30 143.52 -105.39 122.90
C MET A 30 142.44 -104.35 123.19
N GLN A 31 142.65 -103.47 124.18
CA GLN A 31 141.75 -102.36 124.47
C GLN A 31 141.73 -101.34 123.31
N LEU A 32 142.90 -100.93 122.82
CA LEU A 32 143.00 -100.02 121.66
C LEU A 32 142.33 -100.59 120.40
N ALA A 33 142.51 -101.89 120.13
CA ALA A 33 141.84 -102.54 119.00
C ALA A 33 140.31 -102.63 119.20
N SER A 34 139.84 -102.84 120.43
CA SER A 34 138.39 -102.86 120.74
C SER A 34 137.74 -101.48 120.61
N GLU A 35 138.45 -100.41 120.96
CA GLU A 35 138.02 -99.02 120.80
C GLU A 35 138.04 -98.60 119.32
N ALA A 36 139.06 -99.00 118.57
CA ALA A 36 139.09 -98.81 117.11
C ALA A 36 137.92 -99.55 116.42
N LEU A 37 137.60 -100.77 116.86
CA LEU A 37 136.49 -101.53 116.31
C LEU A 37 135.11 -100.96 116.69
N SER A 38 134.97 -100.37 117.89
CA SER A 38 133.72 -99.71 118.31
C SER A 38 133.50 -98.39 117.57
N THR A 39 134.56 -97.62 117.35
CA THR A 39 134.52 -96.36 116.58
C THR A 39 134.21 -96.61 115.10
N GLU A 40 134.83 -97.60 114.47
CA GLU A 40 134.49 -97.99 113.09
C GLU A 40 133.07 -98.55 112.96
N LYS A 41 132.60 -99.33 113.95
CA LYS A 41 131.19 -99.77 113.99
C LYS A 41 130.23 -98.60 114.12
N ALA A 42 130.53 -97.62 114.98
CA ALA A 42 129.72 -96.42 115.14
C ALA A 42 129.72 -95.55 113.86
N ALA A 43 130.86 -95.43 113.18
CA ALA A 43 130.98 -94.74 111.91
C ALA A 43 130.17 -95.44 110.80
N LYS A 44 130.20 -96.78 110.77
CA LYS A 44 129.38 -97.57 109.85
C LYS A 44 127.89 -97.37 110.10
N VAL A 45 127.43 -97.46 111.35
CA VAL A 45 126.01 -97.24 111.70
C VAL A 45 125.58 -95.81 111.38
N ALA A 46 126.44 -94.82 111.63
CA ALA A 46 126.16 -93.42 111.26
C ALA A 46 126.09 -93.21 109.73
N ALA A 47 126.91 -93.94 108.96
CA ALA A 47 126.85 -93.92 107.51
C ALA A 47 125.61 -94.65 106.96
N GLU A 48 125.23 -95.78 107.56
CA GLU A 48 123.99 -96.51 107.25
C GLU A 48 122.77 -95.62 107.51
N HIS A 49 122.69 -94.95 108.66
CA HIS A 49 121.61 -94.02 108.98
C HIS A 49 121.56 -92.81 108.01
N LYS A 50 122.72 -92.28 107.59
CA LYS A 50 122.78 -91.20 106.58
C LYS A 50 122.33 -91.69 105.20
N LEU A 51 122.68 -92.92 104.83
CA LEU A 51 122.20 -93.52 103.60
C LEU A 51 120.68 -93.73 103.66
N GLU A 52 120.15 -94.20 104.78
CA GLU A 52 118.71 -94.33 105.00
C GLU A 52 118.00 -92.97 104.87
N GLN A 53 118.49 -91.93 105.54
CA GLN A 53 117.96 -90.56 105.42
C GLN A 53 118.00 -90.05 103.97
N LEU A 54 119.12 -90.21 103.27
CA LEU A 54 119.24 -89.80 101.87
C LEU A 54 118.35 -90.64 100.96
N THR A 55 118.12 -91.92 101.26
CA THR A 55 117.18 -92.73 100.50
C THR A 55 115.75 -92.28 100.73
N GLU A 56 115.38 -91.90 101.96
CA GLU A 56 114.07 -91.33 102.26
C GLU A 56 113.87 -90.00 101.53
N GLU A 57 114.84 -89.08 101.61
CA GLU A 57 114.81 -87.81 100.87
C GLU A 57 114.75 -88.01 99.34
N LEU A 58 115.48 -89.00 98.81
CA LEU A 58 115.40 -89.34 97.38
C LEU A 58 114.04 -89.94 97.02
N THR A 59 113.40 -90.69 97.92
CA THR A 59 112.05 -91.20 97.69
C THR A 59 110.99 -90.10 97.77
N THR A 60 111.10 -89.15 98.69
CA THR A 60 110.17 -88.01 98.77
C THR A 60 110.30 -87.13 97.54
N VAL A 61 111.52 -86.76 97.13
CA VAL A 61 111.75 -85.97 95.91
C VAL A 61 111.29 -86.73 94.65
N ARG A 62 111.46 -88.06 94.60
CA ARG A 62 110.92 -88.86 93.48
C ARG A 62 109.40 -88.85 93.46
N ASN A 63 108.75 -88.97 94.61
CA ASN A 63 107.28 -88.90 94.70
C ASN A 63 106.78 -87.49 94.32
N ASP A 64 107.43 -86.43 94.80
CA ASP A 64 107.11 -85.05 94.43
C ASP A 64 107.30 -84.78 92.94
N LEU A 65 108.36 -85.33 92.32
CA LEU A 65 108.56 -85.26 90.88
C LEU A 65 107.48 -86.02 90.11
N GLN A 66 107.08 -87.21 90.57
CA GLN A 66 105.97 -87.96 89.96
C GLN A 66 104.64 -87.20 90.11
N ASP A 67 104.37 -86.60 91.25
CA ASP A 67 103.17 -85.79 91.48
C ASP A 67 103.17 -84.57 90.55
N LEU A 68 104.28 -83.84 90.46
CA LEU A 68 104.44 -82.71 89.53
C LEU A 68 104.32 -83.14 88.06
N GLU A 69 104.86 -84.29 87.68
CA GLU A 69 104.69 -84.86 86.33
C GLU A 69 103.22 -85.19 86.05
N THR A 70 102.51 -85.80 86.99
CA THR A 70 101.07 -86.07 86.82
C THR A 70 100.26 -84.79 86.77
N HIS A 71 100.61 -83.76 87.54
CA HIS A 71 99.98 -82.45 87.49
C HIS A 71 100.27 -81.73 86.17
N ALA A 72 101.51 -81.78 85.67
CA ALA A 72 101.87 -81.23 84.37
C ALA A 72 101.11 -81.94 83.23
N GLN A 73 100.96 -83.26 83.29
CA GLN A 73 100.16 -84.03 82.34
C GLN A 73 98.67 -83.65 82.42
N LYS A 74 98.10 -83.53 83.62
CA LYS A 74 96.71 -83.08 83.81
C LYS A 74 96.50 -81.68 83.23
N LEU A 75 97.36 -80.72 83.56
CA LEU A 75 97.31 -79.36 83.01
C LEU A 75 97.48 -79.36 81.49
N GLN A 76 98.34 -80.21 80.93
CA GLN A 76 98.47 -80.38 79.48
C GLN A 76 97.16 -80.89 78.86
N THR A 77 96.53 -81.91 79.44
CA THR A 77 95.24 -82.42 78.93
C THR A 77 94.11 -81.40 79.06
N GLU A 78 94.05 -80.65 80.16
CA GLU A 78 93.09 -79.56 80.36
C GLU A 78 93.31 -78.42 79.36
N SER A 79 94.58 -78.02 79.15
CA SER A 79 94.91 -77.00 78.14
C SER A 79 94.55 -77.44 76.73
N ALA A 80 94.77 -78.72 76.40
CA ALA A 80 94.38 -79.29 75.11
C ALA A 80 92.86 -79.32 74.94
N ALA A 81 92.11 -79.69 75.99
CA ALA A 81 90.65 -79.66 75.98
C ALA A 81 90.11 -78.24 75.77
N VAL A 82 90.62 -77.26 76.50
CA VAL A 82 90.24 -75.83 76.36
C VAL A 82 90.58 -75.31 74.96
N LEU A 83 91.71 -75.73 74.36
CA LEU A 83 92.05 -75.35 72.98
C LEU A 83 91.05 -75.92 71.96
N VAL A 84 90.60 -77.15 72.14
CA VAL A 84 89.56 -77.75 71.28
C VAL A 84 88.23 -77.02 71.44
N GLU A 85 87.78 -76.77 72.68
CA GLU A 85 86.54 -76.01 72.94
C GLU A 85 86.60 -74.59 72.36
N LYS A 86 87.76 -73.93 72.46
CA LYS A 86 88.01 -72.64 71.83
C LYS A 86 87.89 -72.73 70.31
N GLN A 87 88.49 -73.73 69.66
CA GLN A 87 88.38 -73.92 68.21
C GLN A 87 86.93 -74.19 67.77
N GLU A 88 86.17 -74.97 68.54
CA GLU A 88 84.76 -75.23 68.25
C GLU A 88 83.88 -73.99 68.42
N THR A 89 84.17 -73.14 69.41
CA THR A 89 83.43 -71.88 69.58
C THR A 89 83.81 -70.86 68.52
N GLU A 90 85.10 -70.78 68.14
CA GLU A 90 85.57 -69.95 67.03
C GLU A 90 84.92 -70.37 65.69
N SER A 91 84.80 -71.67 65.41
CA SER A 91 84.12 -72.14 64.19
C SER A 91 82.63 -71.80 64.20
N LYS A 92 81.92 -72.01 65.31
CA LYS A 92 80.52 -71.61 65.48
C LYS A 92 80.33 -70.09 65.31
N LEU A 93 81.25 -69.29 65.85
CA LEU A 93 81.24 -67.83 65.68
C LEU A 93 81.42 -67.45 64.21
N GLN A 94 82.34 -68.10 63.48
CA GLN A 94 82.52 -67.87 62.05
C GLN A 94 81.28 -68.26 61.24
N GLU A 95 80.65 -69.39 61.55
CA GLU A 95 79.39 -69.81 60.90
C GLU A 95 78.26 -68.80 61.14
N LEU A 96 78.08 -68.34 62.37
CA LEU A 96 77.11 -67.30 62.71
C LEU A 96 77.42 -65.98 62.03
N GLN A 97 78.69 -65.57 61.95
CA GLN A 97 79.09 -64.36 61.22
C GLN A 97 78.76 -64.46 59.73
N LEU A 98 78.98 -65.62 59.10
CA LEU A 98 78.61 -65.83 57.70
C LEU A 98 77.08 -65.82 57.51
N GLN A 99 76.31 -66.34 58.46
CA GLN A 99 74.85 -66.26 58.43
C GLN A 99 74.38 -64.80 58.54
N ILE A 100 74.91 -64.04 59.50
CA ILE A 100 74.59 -62.61 59.66
C ILE A 100 74.91 -61.84 58.38
N GLN A 101 76.07 -62.05 57.76
CA GLN A 101 76.43 -61.39 56.49
C GLN A 101 75.48 -61.73 55.35
N ARG A 102 75.01 -62.99 55.27
CA ARG A 102 74.01 -63.40 54.28
C ARG A 102 72.67 -62.71 54.55
N ASP A 103 72.22 -62.70 55.79
CA ASP A 103 70.96 -62.06 56.16
C ASP A 103 71.02 -60.54 55.95
N GLU A 104 72.16 -59.89 56.24
CA GLU A 104 72.40 -58.48 55.94
C GLU A 104 72.31 -58.19 54.43
N SER A 105 72.89 -59.05 53.58
CA SER A 105 72.78 -58.91 52.13
C SER A 105 71.34 -59.04 51.63
N VAL A 106 70.59 -60.03 52.15
CA VAL A 106 69.18 -60.22 51.80
C VAL A 106 68.33 -59.05 52.29
N LEU A 107 68.61 -58.53 53.50
CA LEU A 107 67.92 -57.36 54.02
C LEU A 107 68.20 -56.12 53.17
N LEU A 108 69.43 -55.93 52.69
CA LEU A 108 69.78 -54.84 51.78
C LEU A 108 69.02 -54.97 50.45
N ASP A 109 69.00 -56.15 49.84
CA ASP A 109 68.27 -56.40 48.59
C ASP A 109 66.77 -56.11 48.76
N ARG A 110 66.16 -56.58 49.85
CA ARG A 110 64.75 -56.29 50.17
C ARG A 110 64.52 -54.80 50.43
N GLN A 111 65.46 -54.09 51.05
CA GLN A 111 65.36 -52.64 51.24
C GLN A 111 65.40 -51.90 49.89
N CYS A 112 66.26 -52.32 48.97
CA CYS A 112 66.30 -51.79 47.60
C CYS A 112 64.98 -52.05 46.87
N GLU A 113 64.45 -53.27 46.89
CA GLU A 113 63.14 -53.60 46.29
C GLU A 113 62.01 -52.73 46.86
N VAL A 114 62.00 -52.51 48.18
CA VAL A 114 60.99 -51.64 48.82
C VAL A 114 61.15 -50.18 48.40
N GLN A 115 62.39 -49.69 48.23
CA GLN A 115 62.65 -48.33 47.73
C GLN A 115 62.16 -48.19 46.28
N GLU A 116 62.49 -49.14 45.41
CA GLU A 116 62.01 -49.15 44.01
C GLU A 116 60.47 -49.17 43.93
N LEU A 117 59.81 -50.01 44.74
CA LEU A 117 58.35 -50.06 44.78
C LEU A 117 57.73 -48.73 45.27
N LYS A 118 58.37 -48.06 46.24
CA LYS A 118 57.93 -46.73 46.69
C LYS A 118 58.12 -45.68 45.61
N GLU A 119 59.23 -45.69 44.90
CA GLU A 119 59.46 -44.79 43.77
C GLU A 119 58.42 -45.01 42.66
N GLN A 120 58.13 -46.27 42.31
CA GLN A 120 57.08 -46.61 41.36
C GLN A 120 55.69 -46.18 41.84
N GLN A 121 55.38 -46.34 43.13
CA GLN A 121 54.13 -45.89 43.72
C GLN A 121 54.00 -44.36 43.62
N ASN A 122 55.06 -43.62 43.96
CA ASN A 122 55.07 -42.16 43.88
C ASN A 122 54.92 -41.69 42.42
N ALA A 123 55.60 -42.33 41.47
CA ALA A 123 55.46 -42.02 40.05
C ALA A 123 54.01 -42.21 39.56
N ARG A 124 53.37 -43.33 39.92
CA ARG A 124 51.96 -43.59 39.59
C ARG A 124 51.01 -42.58 40.25
N GLN A 125 51.28 -42.17 41.49
CA GLN A 125 50.48 -41.14 42.16
C GLN A 125 50.57 -39.79 41.45
N LEU A 126 51.76 -39.41 40.97
CA LEU A 126 51.94 -38.20 40.18
C LEU A 126 51.22 -38.30 38.84
N GLU A 127 51.31 -39.43 38.14
CA GLU A 127 50.58 -39.66 36.88
C GLU A 127 49.06 -39.55 37.10
N LEU A 128 48.52 -40.19 38.14
CA LEU A 128 47.10 -40.09 38.49
C LEU A 128 46.69 -38.64 38.75
N ALA A 129 47.46 -37.88 39.54
CA ALA A 129 47.18 -36.47 39.77
C ALA A 129 47.17 -35.65 38.47
N THR A 130 48.11 -35.90 37.55
CA THR A 130 48.12 -35.21 36.24
C THR A 130 46.89 -35.57 35.38
N HIS A 131 46.41 -36.81 35.46
CA HIS A 131 45.20 -37.24 34.77
C HIS A 131 43.94 -36.63 35.39
N GLU A 132 43.86 -36.53 36.71
CA GLU A 132 42.77 -35.85 37.43
C GLU A 132 42.70 -34.36 37.08
N GLU A 133 43.85 -33.67 37.02
CA GLU A 133 43.92 -32.28 36.57
C GLU A 133 43.47 -32.13 35.10
N ARG A 134 43.87 -33.06 34.23
CA ARG A 134 43.39 -33.06 32.83
C ARG A 134 41.88 -33.30 32.75
N LEU A 135 41.34 -34.23 33.53
CA LEU A 135 39.92 -34.52 33.58
C LEU A 135 39.12 -33.32 34.09
N THR A 136 39.56 -32.67 35.17
CA THR A 136 38.93 -31.45 35.68
C THR A 136 39.00 -30.30 34.66
N GLY A 137 40.12 -30.16 33.94
CA GLY A 137 40.24 -29.22 32.83
C GLY A 137 39.26 -29.50 31.69
N LEU A 138 39.09 -30.77 31.30
CA LEU A 138 38.15 -31.18 30.26
C LEU A 138 36.69 -30.98 30.69
N THR A 139 36.33 -31.31 31.92
CA THR A 139 34.96 -31.11 32.43
C THR A 139 34.60 -29.64 32.50
N GLN A 140 35.52 -28.77 32.92
CA GLN A 140 35.32 -27.32 32.88
C GLN A 140 35.13 -26.79 31.46
N ARG A 141 35.96 -27.24 30.50
CA ARG A 141 35.82 -26.85 29.08
C ARG A 141 34.48 -27.31 28.51
N PHE A 142 34.08 -28.54 28.82
CA PHE A 142 32.79 -29.08 28.40
C PHE A 142 31.62 -28.30 29.02
N GLY A 143 31.70 -27.93 30.29
CA GLY A 143 30.72 -27.06 30.95
C GLY A 143 30.60 -25.69 30.27
N ARG A 144 31.73 -25.05 29.93
CA ARG A 144 31.74 -23.78 29.19
C ARG A 144 31.11 -23.91 27.81
N LEU A 145 31.49 -24.96 27.05
CA LEU A 145 30.93 -25.21 25.71
C LEU A 145 29.43 -25.49 25.75
N LYS A 146 28.94 -26.19 26.78
CA LYS A 146 27.50 -26.39 26.99
C LYS A 146 26.77 -25.07 27.23
N LEU A 147 27.29 -24.22 28.11
CA LEU A 147 26.69 -22.91 28.36
C LEU A 147 26.70 -22.03 27.09
N GLU A 148 27.79 -22.04 26.32
CA GLU A 148 27.83 -21.32 25.05
C GLU A 148 26.84 -21.89 24.03
N PHE A 149 26.66 -23.21 23.99
CA PHE A 149 25.68 -23.85 23.12
C PHE A 149 24.25 -23.45 23.49
N GLU A 150 23.89 -23.53 24.78
CA GLU A 150 22.58 -23.11 25.30
C GLU A 150 22.31 -21.62 25.01
N GLN A 151 23.33 -20.75 25.17
CA GLN A 151 23.21 -19.33 24.83
C GLN A 151 23.00 -19.11 23.33
N ARG A 152 23.70 -19.84 22.45
CA ARG A 152 23.51 -19.74 21.00
C ARG A 152 22.13 -20.25 20.58
N GLU A 153 21.63 -21.31 21.21
CA GLU A 153 20.28 -21.84 20.97
C GLU A 153 19.21 -20.81 21.35
N GLN A 154 19.33 -20.18 22.53
CA GLN A 154 18.43 -19.10 22.94
C GLN A 154 18.48 -17.89 22.00
N GLN A 155 19.68 -17.48 21.57
CA GLN A 155 19.82 -16.40 20.59
C GLN A 155 19.18 -16.76 19.24
N GLN A 156 19.32 -18.01 18.80
CA GLN A 156 18.70 -18.49 17.57
C GLN A 156 17.18 -18.49 17.70
N GLU A 157 16.61 -18.99 18.80
CA GLU A 157 15.17 -18.94 19.06
C GLU A 157 14.63 -17.51 19.07
N GLU A 158 15.30 -16.58 19.74
CA GLU A 158 14.91 -15.17 19.74
C GLU A 158 14.95 -14.57 18.33
N SER A 159 15.99 -14.89 17.55
CA SER A 159 16.11 -14.41 16.18
C SER A 159 14.98 -14.96 15.28
N SER A 160 14.63 -16.24 15.44
CA SER A 160 13.52 -16.88 14.74
C SER A 160 12.19 -16.24 15.11
N ARG A 161 11.92 -16.01 16.40
CA ARG A 161 10.71 -15.32 16.87
C ARG A 161 10.61 -13.90 16.29
N ARG A 162 11.72 -13.14 16.26
CA ARG A 162 11.75 -11.80 15.65
C ARG A 162 11.47 -11.85 14.14
N TYR A 163 12.02 -12.86 13.46
CA TYR A 163 11.79 -13.06 12.04
C TYR A 163 10.33 -13.40 11.73
N GLU A 164 9.74 -14.33 12.48
CA GLU A 164 8.32 -14.70 12.37
C GLU A 164 7.40 -13.49 12.57
N LEU A 165 7.62 -12.72 13.64
CA LEU A 165 6.87 -11.48 13.90
C LEU A 165 7.02 -10.45 12.76
N SER A 166 8.20 -10.36 12.14
CA SER A 166 8.40 -9.49 10.97
C SER A 166 7.66 -10.02 9.74
N LEU A 167 7.56 -11.33 9.58
CA LEU A 167 6.84 -11.99 8.49
C LEU A 167 5.33 -11.77 8.62
N GLU A 168 4.79 -11.90 9.84
CA GLU A 168 3.40 -11.58 10.16
C GLU A 168 3.08 -10.09 9.92
N LYS A 169 3.95 -9.18 10.33
CA LYS A 169 3.78 -7.75 10.02
C LYS A 169 3.79 -7.50 8.52
N ASN A 170 4.65 -8.19 7.77
CA ASN A 170 4.70 -8.08 6.32
C ASN A 170 3.41 -8.57 5.66
N SER A 171 2.84 -9.69 6.13
CA SER A 171 1.56 -10.20 5.62
C SER A 171 0.41 -9.25 5.95
N GLN A 172 0.38 -8.66 7.15
CA GLN A 172 -0.59 -7.63 7.54
C GLN A 172 -0.49 -6.37 6.68
N ILE A 173 0.73 -5.87 6.44
CA ILE A 173 0.97 -4.70 5.58
C ILE A 173 0.52 -5.00 4.15
N LYS A 174 0.83 -6.18 3.61
CA LYS A 174 0.38 -6.59 2.28
C LYS A 174 -1.14 -6.63 2.18
N LEU A 175 -1.82 -7.18 3.18
CA LEU A 175 -3.29 -7.21 3.24
C LEU A 175 -3.85 -5.79 3.29
N HIS A 176 -3.26 -4.91 4.10
CA HIS A 176 -3.67 -3.49 4.15
C HIS A 176 -3.48 -2.78 2.80
N ILE A 177 -2.36 -3.03 2.10
CA ILE A 177 -2.11 -2.49 0.76
C ILE A 177 -3.16 -3.00 -0.23
N LEU A 178 -3.50 -4.29 -0.19
CA LEU A 178 -4.53 -4.85 -1.06
C LEU A 178 -5.91 -4.25 -0.76
N ASN A 179 -6.28 -4.11 0.50
CA ASN A 179 -7.56 -3.52 0.89
C ASN A 179 -7.65 -2.05 0.49
N THR A 180 -6.60 -1.26 0.74
CA THR A 180 -6.56 0.15 0.34
C THR A 180 -6.61 0.30 -1.17
N ARG A 181 -5.95 -0.59 -1.92
CA ARG A 181 -6.06 -0.63 -3.38
C ARG A 181 -7.46 -0.95 -3.86
N ALA A 182 -8.13 -1.95 -3.26
CA ALA A 182 -9.51 -2.28 -3.59
C ALA A 182 -10.45 -1.10 -3.35
N VAL A 183 -10.30 -0.39 -2.22
CA VAL A 183 -11.06 0.83 -1.95
C VAL A 183 -10.76 1.93 -2.98
N LEU A 184 -9.50 2.12 -3.38
CA LEU A 184 -9.16 3.09 -4.42
C LEU A 184 -9.80 2.73 -5.77
N ASP A 185 -9.79 1.45 -6.14
CA ASP A 185 -10.42 0.97 -7.37
C ASP A 185 -11.94 1.18 -7.35
N GLU A 186 -12.60 0.96 -6.21
CA GLU A 186 -14.02 1.31 -6.01
C GLU A 186 -14.28 2.81 -6.16
N GLN A 187 -13.41 3.66 -5.60
CA GLN A 187 -13.54 5.11 -5.76
C GLN A 187 -13.35 5.55 -7.21
N PHE A 188 -12.44 4.93 -7.96
CA PHE A 188 -12.28 5.21 -9.39
C PHE A 188 -13.52 4.82 -10.18
N LEU A 189 -14.13 3.67 -9.90
CA LEU A 189 -15.38 3.27 -10.55
C LEU A 189 -16.50 4.28 -10.26
N ILE A 190 -16.64 4.71 -8.99
CA ILE A 190 -17.60 5.75 -8.61
C ILE A 190 -17.31 7.06 -9.37
N GLN A 191 -16.05 7.47 -9.46
CA GLN A 191 -15.66 8.66 -10.22
C GLN A 191 -16.03 8.54 -11.71
N GLU A 192 -15.77 7.40 -12.35
CA GLU A 192 -16.15 7.14 -13.75
C GLU A 192 -17.66 7.27 -13.96
N THR A 193 -18.47 6.68 -13.07
CA THR A 193 -19.93 6.79 -13.18
C THR A 193 -20.42 8.23 -13.05
N PHE A 194 -19.85 9.01 -12.13
CA PHE A 194 -20.20 10.43 -12.00
C PHE A 194 -19.73 11.25 -13.20
N LEU A 195 -18.58 10.94 -13.79
CA LEU A 195 -18.11 11.59 -15.02
C LEU A 195 -19.03 11.28 -16.20
N GLU A 196 -19.52 10.05 -16.33
CA GLU A 196 -20.52 9.68 -17.35
C GLU A 196 -21.84 10.43 -17.16
N GLN A 197 -22.34 10.50 -15.93
CA GLN A 197 -23.54 11.28 -15.60
C GLN A 197 -23.35 12.78 -15.89
N ALA A 198 -22.19 13.35 -15.56
CA ALA A 198 -21.89 14.74 -15.87
C ALA A 198 -21.85 14.99 -17.39
N ARG A 199 -21.27 14.05 -18.16
CA ARG A 199 -21.25 14.11 -19.63
C ARG A 199 -22.65 14.03 -20.23
N SER A 200 -23.51 13.15 -19.75
CA SER A 200 -24.89 13.03 -20.26
C SER A 200 -25.72 14.27 -19.95
N LEU A 201 -25.60 14.83 -18.75
CA LEU A 201 -26.26 16.09 -18.38
C LEU A 201 -25.73 17.28 -19.19
N ALA A 202 -24.42 17.33 -19.47
CA ALA A 202 -23.83 18.36 -20.33
C ALA A 202 -24.35 18.27 -21.76
N ALA A 203 -24.47 17.06 -22.32
CA ALA A 203 -25.05 16.83 -23.64
C ALA A 203 -26.51 17.29 -23.70
N LEU A 204 -27.35 16.88 -22.73
CA LEU A 204 -28.75 17.31 -22.64
C LEU A 204 -28.88 18.83 -22.52
N ARG A 205 -28.03 19.48 -21.70
CA ARG A 205 -28.01 20.93 -21.56
C ARG A 205 -27.69 21.60 -22.91
N ASP A 206 -26.70 21.09 -23.62
CA ASP A 206 -26.27 21.65 -24.90
C ASP A 206 -27.33 21.44 -25.99
N GLU A 207 -28.01 20.30 -26.01
CA GLU A 207 -29.21 20.06 -26.85
C GLU A 207 -30.32 21.07 -26.54
N LYS A 208 -30.69 21.25 -25.27
CA LYS A 208 -31.70 22.26 -24.89
C LYS A 208 -31.28 23.68 -25.24
N ARG A 209 -29.98 23.98 -25.17
CA ARG A 209 -29.43 25.27 -25.62
C ARG A 209 -29.54 25.43 -27.14
N GLN A 210 -29.32 24.38 -27.92
CA GLN A 210 -29.52 24.39 -29.37
C GLN A 210 -30.99 24.58 -29.73
N PHE A 211 -31.92 23.84 -29.09
CA PHE A 211 -33.36 24.02 -29.27
C PHE A 211 -33.80 25.45 -28.93
N LYS A 212 -33.32 26.02 -27.81
CA LYS A 212 -33.62 27.42 -27.46
C LYS A 212 -33.11 28.39 -28.53
N LYS A 213 -31.93 28.15 -29.10
CA LYS A 213 -31.40 28.98 -30.20
C LYS A 213 -32.28 28.88 -31.44
N GLN A 214 -32.71 27.68 -31.83
CA GLN A 214 -33.61 27.45 -32.97
C GLN A 214 -34.94 28.20 -32.77
N LEU A 215 -35.60 27.99 -31.62
CA LEU A 215 -36.84 28.70 -31.30
C LEU A 215 -36.67 30.22 -31.28
N SER A 216 -35.56 30.73 -30.75
CA SER A 216 -35.29 32.18 -30.77
C SER A 216 -35.06 32.73 -32.18
N ALA A 217 -34.53 31.91 -33.09
CA ALA A 217 -34.33 32.28 -34.48
C ALA A 217 -35.66 32.26 -35.25
N GLU A 218 -36.49 31.24 -35.05
CA GLU A 218 -37.86 31.16 -35.58
C GLU A 218 -38.73 32.34 -35.09
N GLU A 219 -38.67 32.63 -33.79
CA GLU A 219 -39.39 33.76 -33.21
C GLU A 219 -38.91 35.10 -33.80
N ALA A 220 -37.60 35.24 -34.06
CA ALA A 220 -37.05 36.42 -34.74
C ALA A 220 -37.50 36.52 -36.20
N ALA A 221 -37.60 35.39 -36.92
CA ALA A 221 -38.10 35.34 -38.29
C ALA A 221 -39.58 35.74 -38.36
N LEU A 222 -40.43 35.15 -37.51
CA LEU A 222 -41.85 35.52 -37.42
C LEU A 222 -42.04 36.99 -37.03
N ARG A 223 -41.20 37.53 -36.14
CA ARG A 223 -41.22 38.98 -35.83
C ARG A 223 -40.85 39.84 -37.04
N LYS A 224 -39.94 39.37 -37.90
CA LYS A 224 -39.57 40.08 -39.13
C LYS A 224 -40.73 40.03 -40.14
N GLU A 225 -41.30 38.86 -40.37
CA GLU A 225 -42.48 38.69 -41.23
C GLU A 225 -43.67 39.55 -40.76
N ARG A 226 -43.91 39.60 -39.45
CA ARG A 226 -44.94 40.47 -38.87
C ARG A 226 -44.68 41.96 -39.14
N ARG A 227 -43.42 42.41 -39.10
CA ARG A 227 -43.07 43.80 -39.45
C ARG A 227 -43.31 44.05 -40.93
N GLU A 228 -42.85 43.16 -41.81
CA GLU A 228 -43.04 43.28 -43.25
C GLU A 228 -44.54 43.29 -43.63
N LEU A 229 -45.36 42.46 -42.99
CA LEU A 229 -46.82 42.50 -43.17
C LEU A 229 -47.45 43.78 -42.59
N GLY A 230 -46.93 44.28 -41.47
CA GLY A 230 -47.35 45.56 -40.89
C GLY A 230 -47.05 46.73 -41.82
N ASP A 231 -45.86 46.76 -42.42
CA ASP A 231 -45.45 47.78 -43.39
C ASP A 231 -46.33 47.72 -44.65
N LYS A 232 -46.58 46.52 -45.20
CA LYS A 232 -47.52 46.33 -46.31
C LYS A 232 -48.94 46.80 -45.96
N LYS A 233 -49.42 46.49 -44.76
CA LYS A 233 -50.74 46.97 -44.31
C LYS A 233 -50.77 48.49 -44.28
N HIS A 234 -49.73 49.14 -43.76
CA HIS A 234 -49.66 50.60 -43.76
C HIS A 234 -49.58 51.18 -45.17
N GLU A 235 -48.83 50.56 -46.09
CA GLU A 235 -48.82 50.95 -47.51
C GLU A 235 -50.22 50.88 -48.14
N GLU A 236 -50.96 49.79 -47.91
CA GLU A 236 -52.34 49.68 -48.38
C GLU A 236 -53.26 50.70 -47.69
N GLU A 237 -53.14 50.92 -46.38
CA GLU A 237 -53.89 51.97 -45.66
C GLU A 237 -53.61 53.37 -46.23
N PHE A 238 -52.37 53.67 -46.63
CA PHE A 238 -52.04 54.93 -47.30
C PHE A 238 -52.70 55.03 -48.67
N LYS A 239 -52.63 53.97 -49.50
CA LYS A 239 -53.31 53.94 -50.80
C LYS A 239 -54.82 54.14 -50.66
N THR A 240 -55.45 53.47 -49.69
CA THR A 240 -56.89 53.65 -49.43
C THR A 240 -57.20 55.09 -49.06
N ARG A 241 -56.43 55.71 -48.16
CA ARG A 241 -56.62 57.13 -47.79
C ARG A 241 -56.39 58.08 -48.96
N ASP A 242 -55.40 57.81 -49.81
CA ASP A 242 -55.14 58.61 -51.01
C ASP A 242 -56.30 58.51 -52.00
N ILE A 243 -56.86 57.31 -52.20
CA ILE A 243 -58.06 57.09 -53.03
C ILE A 243 -59.27 57.78 -52.42
N GLU A 244 -59.51 57.67 -51.11
CA GLU A 244 -60.59 58.38 -50.41
C GLU A 244 -60.46 59.90 -50.58
N HIS A 245 -59.25 60.44 -50.44
CA HIS A 245 -59.00 61.86 -50.69
C HIS A 245 -59.24 62.22 -52.16
N GLN A 246 -58.82 61.39 -53.12
CA GLN A 246 -59.08 61.62 -54.54
C GLN A 246 -60.59 61.63 -54.81
N ILE A 247 -61.35 60.68 -54.25
CA ILE A 247 -62.81 60.62 -54.34
C ILE A 247 -63.41 61.90 -53.74
N SER A 248 -62.97 62.31 -52.55
CA SER A 248 -63.44 63.55 -51.90
C SER A 248 -63.16 64.78 -52.77
N THR A 249 -61.97 64.90 -53.34
CA THR A 249 -61.64 66.04 -54.23
C THR A 249 -62.42 66.02 -55.53
N LEU A 250 -62.70 64.84 -56.09
CA LEU A 250 -63.53 64.71 -57.27
C LEU A 250 -64.98 65.05 -56.94
N ALA A 251 -65.48 64.64 -55.77
CA ALA A 251 -66.82 65.00 -55.29
C ALA A 251 -66.94 66.52 -55.09
N GLU A 252 -66.01 67.15 -54.36
CA GLU A 252 -65.96 68.61 -54.18
C GLU A 252 -65.89 69.35 -55.53
N ARG A 253 -65.08 68.85 -56.47
CA ARG A 253 -64.99 69.45 -57.80
C ARG A 253 -66.29 69.31 -58.61
N ILE A 254 -66.98 68.18 -58.52
CA ILE A 254 -68.28 67.98 -59.17
C ILE A 254 -69.32 68.95 -58.57
N GLU A 255 -69.32 69.09 -57.24
CA GLU A 255 -70.17 70.05 -56.54
C GLU A 255 -69.88 71.49 -56.97
N GLU A 256 -68.62 71.88 -57.10
CA GLU A 256 -68.22 73.22 -57.55
C GLU A 256 -68.54 73.49 -59.02
N GLU A 257 -68.25 72.56 -59.93
CA GLU A 257 -68.43 72.75 -61.38
C GLU A 257 -69.91 72.65 -61.81
N TYR A 258 -70.70 71.83 -61.13
CA TYR A 258 -72.06 71.49 -61.57
C TYR A 258 -73.17 71.84 -60.56
N GLN A 259 -72.83 72.33 -59.36
CA GLN A 259 -73.78 72.69 -58.29
C GLN A 259 -74.72 71.53 -57.91
N LEU A 260 -74.28 70.29 -58.14
CA LEU A 260 -75.00 69.07 -57.84
C LEU A 260 -74.16 68.26 -56.87
N SER A 261 -74.75 67.83 -55.75
CA SER A 261 -74.08 66.89 -54.85
C SER A 261 -74.05 65.49 -55.46
N LEU A 262 -72.98 64.73 -55.19
CA LEU A 262 -72.87 63.36 -55.71
C LEU A 262 -74.04 62.49 -55.23
N GLU A 263 -74.56 62.76 -54.03
CA GLU A 263 -75.71 62.09 -53.42
C GLU A 263 -77.03 62.38 -54.18
N GLU A 264 -77.22 63.61 -54.67
CA GLU A 264 -78.39 63.99 -55.47
C GLU A 264 -78.39 63.32 -56.86
N ILE A 265 -77.22 63.18 -57.50
CA ILE A 265 -77.08 62.50 -58.81
C ILE A 265 -77.34 60.99 -58.69
N VAL A 266 -76.93 60.38 -57.58
CA VAL A 266 -77.23 58.96 -57.33
C VAL A 266 -78.72 58.78 -57.03
N ALA A 267 -79.34 59.71 -56.30
CA ALA A 267 -80.77 59.66 -55.98
C ALA A 267 -81.69 59.87 -57.19
N THR A 268 -81.29 60.64 -58.20
CA THR A 268 -82.05 60.75 -59.45
C THR A 268 -82.03 59.45 -60.27
N GLY A 269 -81.06 58.56 -60.03
CA GLY A 269 -80.97 57.25 -60.67
C GLY A 269 -80.72 57.32 -62.19
N GLU A 270 -80.37 58.49 -62.70
CA GLU A 270 -80.02 58.71 -64.10
C GLU A 270 -78.55 58.42 -64.31
N SER A 271 -78.26 57.19 -64.74
CA SER A 271 -76.91 56.79 -65.14
C SER A 271 -76.78 56.82 -66.67
N ILE A 272 -75.66 57.34 -67.18
CA ILE A 272 -75.34 57.27 -68.61
C ILE A 272 -75.29 55.80 -69.08
N LEU A 273 -74.90 54.87 -68.20
CA LEU A 273 -74.96 53.44 -68.49
C LEU A 273 -76.40 52.96 -68.73
N LYS A 274 -77.36 53.49 -67.97
CA LYS A 274 -78.79 53.18 -68.15
C LYS A 274 -79.32 53.77 -69.45
N GLN A 275 -78.97 55.01 -69.76
CA GLN A 275 -79.34 55.66 -71.03
C GLN A 275 -78.75 54.91 -72.24
N TYR A 276 -77.49 54.46 -72.15
CA TYR A 276 -76.87 53.65 -73.20
C TYR A 276 -77.55 52.30 -73.38
N LEU A 277 -77.94 51.61 -72.29
CA LEU A 277 -78.70 50.36 -72.36
C LEU A 277 -80.11 50.57 -72.95
N GLU A 278 -80.77 51.69 -72.62
CA GLU A 278 -82.06 52.07 -73.19
C GLU A 278 -81.95 52.42 -74.68
N GLU A 279 -80.90 53.14 -75.08
CA GLU A 279 -80.60 53.45 -76.49
C GLU A 279 -80.26 52.19 -77.30
N GLN A 280 -79.53 51.23 -76.72
CA GLN A 280 -79.31 49.93 -77.36
C GLN A 280 -80.61 49.13 -77.48
N ALA A 281 -81.43 49.06 -76.42
CA ALA A 281 -82.71 48.39 -76.48
C ALA A 281 -83.67 49.04 -77.50
N GLN A 282 -83.62 50.37 -77.65
CA GLN A 282 -84.36 51.12 -78.67
C GLN A 282 -83.79 50.93 -80.06
N ALA A 283 -82.46 50.88 -80.23
CA ALA A 283 -81.83 50.57 -81.51
C ALA A 283 -82.10 49.12 -81.94
N GLU A 284 -82.16 48.18 -81.00
CA GLU A 284 -82.59 46.79 -81.23
C GLU A 284 -84.09 46.73 -81.56
N TRP A 285 -84.92 47.57 -80.94
CA TRP A 285 -86.34 47.70 -81.23
C TRP A 285 -86.59 48.33 -82.61
N ASP A 286 -85.91 49.42 -82.96
CA ASP A 286 -85.96 50.07 -84.27
C ASP A 286 -85.38 49.18 -85.38
N GLN A 287 -84.34 48.38 -85.08
CA GLN A 287 -83.84 47.34 -85.98
C GLN A 287 -84.85 46.20 -86.13
N SER A 288 -85.65 45.90 -85.10
CA SER A 288 -86.73 44.91 -85.19
C SER A 288 -87.94 45.42 -85.98
N GLU A 289 -88.33 46.69 -85.86
CA GLU A 289 -89.37 47.30 -86.70
C GLU A 289 -88.90 47.49 -88.16
N ALA A 290 -87.63 47.87 -88.37
CA ALA A 290 -87.04 47.92 -89.70
C ALA A 290 -86.80 46.52 -90.31
N ALA A 291 -86.56 45.50 -89.49
CA ALA A 291 -86.53 44.10 -89.94
C ALA A 291 -87.93 43.57 -90.25
N ASP A 292 -88.98 44.00 -89.54
CA ASP A 292 -90.38 43.67 -89.86
C ASP A 292 -90.88 44.41 -91.11
N GLU A 293 -90.42 45.64 -91.38
CA GLU A 293 -90.68 46.36 -92.65
C GLU A 293 -89.82 45.85 -93.83
N ALA A 294 -88.61 45.34 -93.58
CA ALA A 294 -87.74 44.71 -94.60
C ALA A 294 -88.10 43.24 -94.88
N ALA A 295 -88.68 42.51 -93.92
CA ALA A 295 -89.17 41.14 -94.10
C ALA A 295 -90.41 41.05 -95.01
N ALA A 296 -91.13 42.17 -95.23
CA ALA A 296 -92.23 42.25 -96.19
C ALA A 296 -91.79 42.41 -97.66
N GLN A 297 -90.49 42.58 -97.96
CA GLN A 297 -90.00 42.81 -99.34
C GLN A 297 -88.87 41.88 -99.82
N THR A 298 -88.52 40.83 -99.07
CA THR A 298 -87.54 39.84 -99.53
C THR A 298 -87.94 38.41 -99.15
N GLU A 299 -88.92 37.86 -99.88
CA GLU A 299 -88.94 36.42 -100.14
C GLU A 299 -87.86 36.09 -101.20
N GLN A 300 -86.84 35.31 -100.81
CA GLN A 300 -86.20 34.22 -101.58
C GLN A 300 -84.71 34.07 -101.25
N ALA A 301 -84.32 32.80 -101.05
CA ALA A 301 -82.98 32.21 -100.90
C ALA A 301 -82.31 32.43 -99.53
N GLY A 302 -81.83 31.42 -98.81
CA GLY A 302 -81.58 30.01 -99.09
C GLY A 302 -80.27 29.59 -98.39
N GLU A 303 -80.30 28.42 -97.74
CA GLU A 303 -79.18 27.48 -97.48
C GLU A 303 -78.09 27.90 -96.45
N GLU A 304 -78.01 27.24 -95.28
CA GLU A 304 -77.33 25.95 -94.96
C GLU A 304 -75.82 26.06 -94.69
N SER A 305 -75.39 25.57 -93.51
CA SER A 305 -74.05 25.02 -93.17
C SER A 305 -74.01 24.80 -91.63
N GLU A 306 -74.49 23.69 -91.08
CA GLU A 306 -73.78 22.43 -90.84
C GLU A 306 -72.38 22.49 -90.20
N ALA A 307 -72.21 21.53 -89.28
CA ALA A 307 -70.99 20.89 -88.75
C ALA A 307 -70.23 21.56 -87.60
N ALA A 308 -69.67 20.85 -86.62
CA ALA A 308 -69.85 19.52 -86.05
C ALA A 308 -68.80 19.36 -84.92
N LEU A 309 -69.18 18.66 -83.84
CA LEU A 309 -68.36 17.76 -83.01
C LEU A 309 -67.12 18.30 -82.28
N ALA A 310 -67.12 18.21 -80.95
CA ALA A 310 -66.42 17.14 -80.23
C ALA A 310 -66.64 17.26 -78.70
N GLU A 311 -67.29 16.24 -78.14
CA GLU A 311 -67.24 15.88 -76.71
C GLU A 311 -65.86 15.28 -76.39
N GLU A 312 -65.31 15.58 -75.21
CA GLU A 312 -64.53 14.60 -74.44
C GLU A 312 -64.52 14.99 -72.94
N ASP A 313 -65.14 14.10 -72.17
CA ASP A 313 -64.82 13.65 -70.81
C ASP A 313 -64.93 14.58 -69.59
N LEU A 314 -65.99 14.28 -68.82
CA LEU A 314 -66.14 14.50 -67.38
C LEU A 314 -65.36 13.41 -66.60
N GLU A 315 -64.72 13.78 -65.48
CA GLU A 315 -64.90 13.12 -64.17
C GLU A 315 -64.40 14.06 -63.03
N PRO A 316 -64.98 13.99 -61.80
CA PRO A 316 -65.15 15.13 -60.89
C PRO A 316 -64.40 15.00 -59.54
N VAL A 317 -64.80 15.82 -58.55
CA VAL A 317 -64.51 15.83 -57.07
C VAL A 317 -63.65 17.04 -56.65
N GLU A 318 -64.26 18.19 -56.26
CA GLU A 318 -64.64 18.62 -54.88
C GLU A 318 -63.40 18.79 -53.96
N ILE A 319 -63.15 19.90 -53.25
CA ILE A 319 -64.04 20.76 -52.45
C ILE A 319 -63.50 22.20 -52.42
N GLU A 320 -64.36 23.16 -52.78
CA GLU A 320 -64.26 24.58 -52.46
C GLU A 320 -64.66 24.82 -51.00
N LEU A 321 -63.88 25.65 -50.29
CA LEU A 321 -64.40 26.51 -49.23
C LEU A 321 -63.80 27.89 -49.47
N VAL A 322 -64.37 28.58 -50.46
CA VAL A 322 -64.30 30.03 -50.57
C VAL A 322 -65.30 30.55 -49.54
N ASP A 323 -64.81 31.25 -48.52
CA ASP A 323 -65.66 31.89 -47.52
C ASP A 323 -66.60 32.88 -48.23
N GLU A 324 -67.89 32.55 -48.15
CA GLU A 324 -69.03 33.32 -48.61
C GLU A 324 -69.21 34.59 -47.77
N GLU A 325 -68.50 35.65 -48.12
CA GLU A 325 -68.89 37.03 -47.80
C GLU A 325 -68.97 37.88 -49.08
N ALA A 326 -69.61 37.33 -50.11
CA ALA A 326 -70.24 38.13 -51.15
C ALA A 326 -71.53 38.71 -50.57
N ALA A 327 -71.35 39.84 -49.89
CA ALA A 327 -72.39 40.72 -49.42
C ALA A 327 -73.47 40.90 -50.50
N LEU A 328 -74.71 40.90 -50.02
CA LEU A 328 -75.90 41.45 -50.66
C LEU A 328 -75.55 42.72 -51.47
N SER A 329 -75.30 42.56 -52.77
CA SER A 329 -75.22 43.67 -53.70
C SER A 329 -76.49 43.69 -54.51
N GLU A 330 -77.17 44.81 -54.39
CA GLU A 330 -78.38 45.19 -55.09
C GLU A 330 -78.28 44.90 -56.61
N PRO A 331 -79.40 44.60 -57.28
CA PRO A 331 -79.40 44.37 -58.71
C PRO A 331 -79.02 45.66 -59.45
N GLY A 332 -77.86 45.67 -60.10
CA GLY A 332 -77.59 46.64 -61.16
C GLY A 332 -76.29 47.43 -61.07
N PHE A 333 -75.12 46.76 -61.04
CA PHE A 333 -73.90 47.37 -61.59
C PHE A 333 -72.92 46.29 -62.07
N ASN A 334 -72.87 46.03 -63.37
CA ASN A 334 -71.83 45.19 -63.94
C ASN A 334 -70.57 46.04 -64.17
N ALA A 335 -69.64 46.01 -63.21
CA ALA A 335 -68.40 46.79 -63.26
C ALA A 335 -67.52 46.44 -64.49
N GLN A 336 -67.56 45.19 -64.95
CA GLN A 336 -66.84 44.74 -66.14
C GLN A 336 -67.38 45.37 -67.43
N LEU A 337 -68.71 45.34 -67.62
CA LEU A 337 -69.39 46.02 -68.75
C LEU A 337 -69.13 47.54 -68.73
N TYR A 338 -69.15 48.16 -67.55
CA TYR A 338 -68.87 49.59 -67.44
C TYR A 338 -67.43 49.93 -67.85
N LEU A 339 -66.43 49.11 -67.48
CA LEU A 339 -65.04 49.34 -67.86
C LEU A 339 -64.80 49.21 -69.38
N GLU A 340 -65.52 48.31 -70.05
CA GLU A 340 -65.45 48.14 -71.51
C GLU A 340 -66.12 49.29 -72.26
N ILE A 341 -67.24 49.82 -71.76
CA ILE A 341 -68.04 50.88 -72.40
C ILE A 341 -67.55 52.29 -72.02
N ARG A 342 -66.74 52.42 -70.95
CA ARG A 342 -66.13 53.66 -70.48
C ARG A 342 -65.56 54.57 -71.59
N PRO A 343 -64.73 54.10 -72.54
CA PRO A 343 -64.19 54.98 -73.58
C PRO A 343 -65.27 55.59 -74.47
N GLU A 344 -66.35 54.85 -74.77
CA GLU A 344 -67.47 55.34 -75.59
C GLU A 344 -68.28 56.41 -74.84
N ILE A 345 -68.54 56.16 -73.55
CA ILE A 345 -69.20 57.14 -72.66
C ILE A 345 -68.37 58.41 -72.54
N GLU A 346 -67.06 58.30 -72.36
CA GLU A 346 -66.16 59.46 -72.28
C GLU A 346 -66.16 60.27 -73.59
N GLU A 347 -66.25 59.63 -74.76
CA GLU A 347 -66.43 60.33 -76.03
C GLU A 347 -67.76 61.07 -76.13
N GLN A 348 -68.86 60.42 -75.73
CA GLN A 348 -70.20 61.04 -75.73
C GLN A 348 -70.26 62.23 -74.76
N VAL A 349 -69.74 62.08 -73.55
CA VAL A 349 -69.60 63.17 -72.56
C VAL A 349 -68.75 64.30 -73.13
N ASN A 350 -67.66 64.00 -73.83
CA ASN A 350 -66.84 65.02 -74.49
C ASN A 350 -67.59 65.75 -75.62
N ARG A 351 -68.44 65.07 -76.39
CA ARG A 351 -69.31 65.71 -77.40
C ARG A 351 -70.36 66.61 -76.74
N LEU A 352 -70.99 66.15 -75.66
CA LEU A 352 -71.97 66.92 -74.88
C LEU A 352 -71.32 68.14 -74.21
N ARG A 353 -70.13 67.99 -73.60
CA ARG A 353 -69.34 69.10 -73.06
C ARG A 353 -68.98 70.13 -74.13
N ARG A 354 -68.63 69.70 -75.36
CA ARG A 354 -68.42 70.61 -76.50
C ARG A 354 -69.71 71.32 -76.92
N LYS A 355 -70.85 70.63 -76.93
CA LYS A 355 -72.17 71.24 -77.23
C LYS A 355 -72.59 72.27 -76.17
N ILE A 356 -72.44 71.96 -74.89
CA ILE A 356 -72.68 72.89 -73.78
C ILE A 356 -71.76 74.11 -73.91
N LYS A 357 -70.47 73.89 -74.22
CA LYS A 357 -69.52 74.97 -74.47
C LYS A 357 -69.86 75.83 -75.71
N MET A 358 -70.51 75.27 -76.74
CA MET A 358 -70.99 76.02 -77.91
C MET A 358 -72.27 76.83 -77.64
N MET A 359 -73.06 76.48 -76.62
CA MET A 359 -74.27 77.24 -76.24
C MET A 359 -73.93 78.58 -75.55
N GLY A 360 -72.70 78.77 -75.06
CA GLY A 360 -72.20 80.03 -74.50
C GLY A 360 -72.87 80.43 -73.18
N SER A 361 -72.18 81.24 -72.37
CA SER A 361 -72.70 81.73 -71.08
C SER A 361 -73.99 82.51 -71.27
N ILE A 362 -75.09 82.04 -70.66
CA ILE A 362 -76.36 82.75 -70.59
C ILE A 362 -76.10 84.14 -69.98
N ASN A 363 -76.34 85.19 -70.78
CA ASN A 363 -75.95 86.57 -70.47
C ASN A 363 -76.85 87.11 -69.34
N SER A 364 -76.27 87.51 -68.20
CA SER A 364 -77.00 88.05 -67.04
C SER A 364 -77.78 89.34 -67.35
N ASP A 365 -77.40 90.06 -68.39
CA ASP A 365 -78.10 91.26 -68.85
C ASP A 365 -79.49 90.93 -69.42
N SER A 366 -79.65 89.75 -70.03
CA SER A 366 -80.94 89.29 -70.57
C SER A 366 -81.98 88.98 -69.49
N LEU A 367 -81.53 88.68 -68.26
CA LEU A 367 -82.39 88.46 -67.09
C LEU A 367 -82.89 89.79 -66.52
N ASN A 368 -82.01 90.78 -66.40
CA ASN A 368 -82.37 92.11 -65.90
C ASN A 368 -83.36 92.84 -66.85
N ASP A 369 -83.19 92.70 -68.17
CA ASP A 369 -84.11 93.29 -69.16
C ASP A 369 -85.53 92.71 -69.06
N LEU A 370 -85.67 91.45 -68.63
CA LEU A 370 -86.96 90.77 -68.49
C LEU A 370 -87.69 91.25 -67.22
N ASP A 371 -86.98 91.38 -66.10
CA ASP A 371 -87.53 91.93 -64.85
C ASP A 371 -87.99 93.39 -65.02
N GLU A 372 -87.23 94.19 -65.80
CA GLU A 372 -87.58 95.59 -66.07
C GLU A 372 -88.84 95.73 -66.95
N LEU A 373 -89.03 94.79 -67.89
CA LEU A 373 -90.24 94.69 -68.71
C LEU A 373 -91.48 94.27 -67.90
N GLU A 374 -91.33 93.29 -66.99
CA GLU A 374 -92.42 92.86 -66.10
C GLU A 374 -92.89 94.01 -65.20
N CYS A 375 -91.97 94.75 -64.58
CA CYS A 375 -92.30 95.91 -63.75
C CYS A 375 -93.08 96.99 -64.53
N ARG A 376 -92.73 97.23 -65.79
CA ARG A 376 -93.40 98.23 -66.65
C ARG A 376 -94.81 97.79 -67.05
N PHE A 377 -95.00 96.49 -67.29
CA PHE A 377 -96.29 95.92 -67.64
C PHE A 377 -97.28 95.98 -66.46
N GLU A 378 -96.82 95.64 -65.26
CA GLU A 378 -97.65 95.72 -64.05
C GLU A 378 -98.12 97.15 -63.75
N TYR A 379 -97.24 98.14 -63.94
CA TYR A 379 -97.59 99.56 -63.74
C TYR A 379 -98.63 100.08 -64.74
N MET A 380 -98.50 99.74 -66.02
CA MET A 380 -99.49 100.14 -67.05
C MET A 380 -100.84 99.45 -66.84
N LYS A 381 -100.84 98.20 -66.35
CA LYS A 381 -102.05 97.44 -66.04
C LYS A 381 -102.83 98.08 -64.89
N SER A 382 -102.16 98.48 -63.81
CA SER A 382 -102.84 99.11 -62.67
C SER A 382 -103.48 100.45 -63.03
N GLN A 383 -102.83 101.27 -63.86
CA GLN A 383 -103.40 102.55 -64.33
C GLN A 383 -104.64 102.37 -65.21
N LEU A 384 -104.70 101.29 -65.99
CA LEU A 384 -105.84 100.97 -66.84
C LEU A 384 -107.04 100.53 -65.99
N ASP A 385 -106.79 99.74 -64.95
CA ASP A 385 -107.83 99.32 -63.99
C ASP A 385 -108.40 100.51 -63.21
N ASP A 386 -107.56 101.43 -62.73
CA ASP A 386 -108.01 102.65 -62.03
C ASP A 386 -108.87 103.56 -62.93
N LEU A 387 -108.52 103.70 -64.22
CA LEU A 387 -109.32 104.47 -65.18
C LEU A 387 -110.68 103.82 -65.48
N ASN A 388 -110.73 102.49 -65.52
CA ASN A 388 -111.99 101.76 -65.68
C ASN A 388 -112.89 101.91 -64.44
N GLU A 389 -112.33 101.94 -63.24
CA GLU A 389 -113.07 102.16 -61.99
C GLU A 389 -113.55 103.62 -61.83
N ALA A 390 -112.73 104.59 -62.22
CA ALA A 390 -113.15 105.99 -62.31
C ALA A 390 -114.28 106.19 -63.33
N LYS A 391 -114.24 105.44 -64.45
CA LYS A 391 -115.30 105.46 -65.46
C LYS A 391 -116.60 104.84 -64.94
N SER A 392 -116.54 103.69 -64.28
CA SER A 392 -117.73 103.03 -63.72
C SER A 392 -118.38 103.86 -62.62
N SER A 393 -117.59 104.49 -61.73
CA SER A 393 -118.10 105.38 -60.68
C SER A 393 -118.76 106.65 -61.24
N LEU A 394 -118.21 107.24 -62.30
CA LEU A 394 -118.87 108.36 -63.02
C LEU A 394 -120.19 107.93 -63.67
N GLU A 395 -120.23 106.74 -64.28
CA GLU A 395 -121.48 106.18 -64.83
C GLU A 395 -122.54 105.94 -63.74
N GLU A 396 -122.15 105.52 -62.53
CA GLU A 396 -123.05 105.39 -61.38
C GLU A 396 -123.59 106.73 -60.88
N ILE A 397 -122.74 107.77 -60.80
CA ILE A 397 -123.16 109.12 -60.40
C ILE A 397 -124.14 109.71 -61.44
N ILE A 398 -123.87 109.52 -62.73
CA ILE A 398 -124.77 109.97 -63.82
C ILE A 398 -126.12 109.25 -63.75
N ARG A 399 -126.15 107.95 -63.44
CA ARG A 399 -127.41 107.22 -63.23
C ARG A 399 -128.19 107.73 -62.01
N ARG A 400 -127.50 108.19 -60.96
CA ARG A 400 -128.13 108.70 -59.73
C ARG A 400 -128.74 110.10 -59.88
N ILE A 401 -128.31 110.88 -60.88
CA ILE A 401 -128.85 112.22 -61.17
C ILE A 401 -130.07 112.16 -62.12
N ASN A 402 -130.20 111.09 -62.92
CA ASN A 402 -131.24 110.96 -63.96
C ASN A 402 -132.49 110.15 -63.56
N ALA A 403 -132.74 109.90 -62.27
CA ALA A 403 -133.92 109.18 -61.77
C ALA A 403 -134.73 109.99 -60.75
#